data_AF-A0A941NTX5-F1
#
_entry.id   AF-A0A941NTX5-F1
#
_cell.length_a   1.000
_cell.length_b   1.000
_cell.length_c   1.000
_cell.angle_alpha   90.00
_cell.angle_beta   90.00
_cell.angle_gamma   90.00
#
_symmetry.space_group_name_H-M   'P 1'
#
loop_
_entity.id
_entity.type
_entity.pdbx_description
1 polymer ?
#
loop_
_entity_poly.entity_id
_entity_poly.type
_entity_poly.pdbx_seq_one_letter_code
_entity_poly.pdbx_strand_id
1 'polypeptide(L)' 'KVKAAIAKVLLEEGYIASYNVEQTDGKANLKIELKYFNNKPVIEMLRRISRPGLRIYTKAKEMPEV' A
#
# COMPACT_ATOMS: atom_id res chain seq x y z
N LYS A 1 -1.60 -11.82 3.06
CA LYS A 1 -0.18 -11.62 3.45
C LYS A 1 0.43 -10.39 2.77
N VAL A 2 0.72 -10.39 1.46
CA VAL A 2 1.34 -9.23 0.77
C VAL A 2 0.57 -7.91 0.95
N LYS A 3 -0.75 -7.90 0.75
CA LYS A 3 -1.58 -6.68 0.90
C LYS A 3 -1.51 -6.08 2.32
N ALA A 4 -1.45 -6.92 3.35
CA ALA A 4 -1.34 -6.46 4.73
C ALA A 4 0.05 -5.86 5.03
N ALA A 5 1.11 -6.43 4.45
CA ALA A 5 2.46 -5.86 4.55
C ALA A 5 2.56 -4.48 3.88
N ILE A 6 1.93 -4.30 2.72
CA ILE A 6 1.86 -2.99 2.06
C ILE A 6 1.10 -1.98 2.93
N ALA A 7 -0.05 -2.37 3.50
CA ALA A 7 -0.82 -1.50 4.39
C ALA A 7 -0.04 -1.11 5.65
N LYS A 8 0.76 -2.02 6.20
CA LYS A 8 1.67 -1.73 7.31
C LYS A 8 2.68 -0.62 6.95
N VAL A 9 3.37 -0.75 5.82
CA VAL A 9 4.32 0.28 5.36
C VAL A 9 3.61 1.62 5.13
N LEU A 10 2.42 1.62 4.51
CA LEU A 10 1.66 2.85 4.31
C LEU A 10 1.24 3.53 5.62
N LEU A 11 1.00 2.76 6.68
CA LEU A 11 0.68 3.29 8.00
C LEU A 11 1.93 3.87 8.68
N GLU A 12 3.06 3.17 8.60
CA GLU A 12 4.35 3.60 9.17
C GLU A 12 4.84 4.91 8.55
N GLU A 13 4.68 5.07 7.23
CA GLU A 13 4.99 6.30 6.49
C GLU A 13 3.90 7.38 6.65
N GLY A 14 2.77 7.08 7.30
CA GLY A 14 1.73 8.05 7.64
C GLY A 14 0.76 8.43 6.51
N TYR A 15 0.72 7.66 5.42
CA TYR A 15 -0.18 7.85 4.27
C TYR A 15 -1.64 7.45 4.54
N ILE A 16 -1.86 6.45 5.40
CA ILE A 16 -3.19 5.99 5.83
C ILE A 16 -3.38 6.24 7.32
N ALA A 17 -4.64 6.32 7.78
CA ALA A 17 -4.96 6.55 9.18
C ALA A 17 -4.90 5.24 9.99
N SER A 18 -5.48 4.18 9.44
CA SER A 18 -5.49 2.85 10.07
C SER A 18 -5.77 1.75 9.03
N TYR A 19 -5.49 0.49 9.40
CA TYR A 19 -5.98 -0.67 8.66
C TYR A 19 -6.39 -1.80 9.62
N ASN A 20 -7.35 -2.61 9.20
CA ASN A 20 -7.80 -3.79 9.94
C ASN A 20 -7.91 -5.01 9.01
N VAL A 21 -7.58 -6.19 9.53
CA VAL A 21 -7.72 -7.47 8.83
C VAL A 21 -8.84 -8.25 9.49
N GLU A 22 -9.99 -8.29 8.83
CA GLU A 22 -11.18 -9.01 9.30
C GLU A 22 -11.27 -10.36 8.58
N GLN A 23 -11.67 -11.41 9.30
CA GLN A 23 -12.03 -12.69 8.68
C GLN A 23 -13.54 -12.71 8.47
N THR A 24 -13.97 -12.66 7.22
CA THR A 24 -15.39 -12.78 6.82
C THR A 24 -15.52 -14.00 5.91
N ASP A 25 -16.41 -14.92 6.25
CA ASP A 25 -16.68 -16.14 5.46
C ASP A 25 -15.43 -16.96 5.12
N GLY A 26 -14.49 -17.07 6.08
CA GLY A 26 -13.21 -17.77 5.91
C GLY A 26 -12.21 -17.06 5.00
N LYS A 27 -12.53 -15.85 4.50
CA LYS A 27 -11.65 -15.01 3.68
C LYS A 27 -11.15 -13.82 4.50
N ALA A 28 -9.88 -13.49 4.33
CA ALA A 28 -9.30 -12.29 4.94
C ALA A 28 -9.65 -11.04 4.12
N ASN A 29 -10.44 -10.15 4.70
CA ASN A 29 -10.76 -8.82 4.19
C ASN A 29 -9.84 -7.78 4.83
N LEU A 30 -9.35 -6.85 4.02
CA LEU A 30 -8.48 -5.76 4.48
C LEU A 30 -9.27 -4.46 4.38
N LYS A 31 -9.61 -3.87 5.52
CA LYS A 31 -10.27 -2.58 5.63
C LYS A 31 -9.21 -1.51 5.87
N ILE A 32 -9.23 -0.44 5.08
CA ILE A 32 -8.25 0.65 5.13
C ILE A 32 -8.99 1.95 5.38
N GLU A 33 -8.52 2.73 6.34
CA GLU A 33 -9.01 4.07 6.62
C GLU A 33 -8.08 5.10 5.98
N LEU A 34 -8.61 5.85 5.02
CA LEU A 34 -7.87 6.86 4.27
C LEU A 34 -7.65 8.12 5.13
N LYS A 35 -6.49 8.73 5.00
CA LYS A 35 -6.14 9.96 5.70
C LYS A 35 -6.41 11.17 4.82
N TYR A 36 -7.12 12.15 5.39
CA TYR A 36 -7.37 13.44 4.78
C TYR A 36 -6.88 14.54 5.71
N PHE A 37 -6.28 15.59 5.15
CA PHE A 37 -5.82 16.76 5.87
C PHE A 37 -6.38 18.01 5.20
N ASN A 38 -7.09 18.85 5.96
CA ASN A 38 -7.74 20.06 5.43
C ASN A 38 -8.61 19.79 4.19
N ASN A 39 -9.43 18.73 4.22
CA ASN A 39 -10.25 18.26 3.09
C ASN A 39 -9.47 17.89 1.81
N LYS A 40 -8.15 17.71 1.90
CA LYS A 40 -7.31 17.19 0.82
C LYS A 40 -6.85 15.76 1.13
N PRO A 41 -6.78 14.87 0.12
CA PRO A 41 -6.26 13.52 0.33
C PRO A 41 -4.76 13.58 0.63
N VAL A 42 -4.28 12.79 1.59
CA VAL A 42 -2.84 12.67 1.87
C VAL A 42 -2.12 11.89 0.76
N ILE A 43 -2.83 10.98 0.08
CA ILE A 43 -2.30 10.22 -1.06
C ILE A 43 -2.73 10.90 -2.36
N GLU A 44 -1.77 11.46 -3.10
CA GLU A 44 -2.05 12.12 -4.39
C GLU A 44 -2.04 11.14 -5.57
N MET A 45 -1.06 10.23 -5.61
CA MET A 45 -0.87 9.31 -6.72
C MET A 45 -0.46 7.92 -6.23
N LEU A 46 -1.06 6.88 -6.84
CA LEU A 46 -0.68 5.49 -6.60
C LEU A 46 -0.42 4.79 -7.94
N ARG A 47 0.79 4.26 -8.12
CA ARG A 47 1.19 3.59 -9.37
C ARG A 47 1.78 2.22 -9.10
N ARG A 48 1.26 1.21 -9.81
CA ARG A 48 1.84 -0.13 -9.81
C ARG A 48 2.91 -0.29 -10.90
N ILE A 49 4.16 -0.43 -10.47
CA ILE A 49 5.35 -0.52 -11.33
C ILE A 49 5.50 -1.90 -12.00
N SER A 50 5.48 -3.00 -11.25
CA SER A 50 5.65 -4.36 -11.78
C SER A 50 4.29 -5.06 -12.00
N ARG A 51 4.03 -5.55 -13.22
CA ARG A 51 2.72 -6.12 -13.64
C ARG A 51 2.89 -7.55 -14.21
N PRO A 52 1.85 -8.40 -14.25
CA PRO A 52 1.98 -9.79 -14.72
C PRO A 52 2.54 -9.93 -16.14
N GLY A 53 2.16 -9.04 -17.06
CA GLY A 53 2.66 -9.05 -18.45
C GLY A 53 4.05 -8.43 -18.62
N LEU A 54 4.56 -7.70 -17.63
CA LEU A 54 5.91 -7.14 -17.64
C LEU A 54 6.40 -6.96 -16.19
N ARG A 55 7.20 -7.92 -15.74
CA ARG A 55 7.84 -7.87 -14.42
C ARG A 55 9.07 -6.97 -14.51
N ILE A 56 9.12 -5.99 -13.64
CA ILE A 56 10.30 -5.12 -13.48
C ILE A 56 11.12 -5.67 -12.31
N TYR A 57 12.38 -5.95 -12.57
CA TYR A 57 13.39 -6.37 -11.60
C TYR A 57 14.54 -5.39 -11.64
N THR A 58 15.08 -5.05 -10.49
CA THR A 58 16.14 -4.05 -10.35
C THR A 58 17.25 -4.61 -9.47
N LYS A 59 18.51 -4.39 -9.85
CA LYS A 59 19.66 -4.78 -9.03
C LYS A 59 19.81 -3.83 -7.85
N ALA A 60 20.42 -4.29 -6.76
CA ALA A 60 20.57 -3.48 -5.55
C ALA A 60 21.21 -2.10 -5.78
N LYS A 61 22.18 -2.00 -6.71
CA LYS A 61 22.86 -0.74 -7.07
C LYS A 61 22.04 0.20 -7.95
N GLU A 62 20.98 -0.31 -8.57
CA GLU A 62 20.13 0.43 -9.52
C GLU A 62 18.76 0.74 -8.91
N MET A 63 18.59 0.49 -7.60
CA MET A 63 17.32 0.66 -6.91
C MET A 63 16.94 2.16 -6.93
N PRO A 64 15.75 2.51 -7.44
CA PRO A 64 15.33 3.90 -7.47
C PRO A 64 15.12 4.40 -6.04
N GLU A 65 15.65 5.58 -5.74
CA GLU A 65 15.32 6.31 -4.52
C GLU A 65 13.95 6.97 -4.68
N VAL A 66 13.12 6.86 -3.63
CA VAL A 66 11.75 7.35 -3.52
C VAL A 66 11.57 8.13 -2.24
#